data_AF-A0A967TA10-F1
#
_entry.id   AF-A0A967TA10-F1
#
_cell.length_a   1.000
_cell.length_b   1.000
_cell.length_c   1.000
_cell.angle_alpha   90.00
_cell.angle_beta   90.00
_cell.angle_gamma   90.00
#
_symmetry.space_group_name_H-M   'P 1'
#
loop_
_entity.id
_entity.type
_entity.pdbx_description
1 polymer ?
#
loop_
_entity_poly.entity_id
_entity_poly.type
_entity_poly.pdbx_seq_one_letter_code
_entity_poly.pdbx_strand_id
1 'polypeptide(L)'
;MYFLVVDGEFGQNPNVLGIAYWNTSVAFFGETIANASGTPPTAPTREKVESTVFRHEFGHNMGLVGIGTPHISSHTDHQNGESHCSTDGCLMEPAIETANFFENFSGEVPELDQLCIEDLQANGGK
;
A
#
# COMPACT_ATOMS: atom_id res chain seq x y z
N MET A 1 -9.99 -4.08 13.99
CA MET A 1 -8.82 -3.65 13.21
C MET A 1 -8.01 -2.69 14.06
N TYR A 2 -6.69 -2.86 14.08
CA TYR A 2 -5.77 -1.99 14.80
C TYR A 2 -4.81 -1.30 13.83
N PHE A 3 -4.54 -0.02 14.09
CA PHE A 3 -3.52 0.75 13.38
C PHE A 3 -2.45 1.15 14.39
N LEU A 4 -1.21 0.75 14.11
CA LEU A 4 -0.05 1.11 14.90
C LEU A 4 0.80 2.08 14.09
N VAL A 5 1.22 3.19 14.69
CA VAL A 5 2.23 4.08 14.10
C VAL A 5 3.44 4.03 15.04
N VAL A 6 4.59 3.68 14.50
CA VAL A 6 5.83 3.58 15.28
C VAL A 6 6.86 4.61 14.80
N ASP A 7 7.68 5.07 15.75
CA ASP A 7 8.86 5.88 15.48
C ASP A 7 10.06 4.92 15.32
N GLY A 8 10.14 4.29 14.16
CA GLY A 8 11.16 3.30 13.82
C GLY A 8 10.95 2.74 12.41
N GLU A 9 11.81 1.80 12.02
CA GLU A 9 11.87 1.21 10.68
C GLU A 9 11.52 -0.28 10.70
N PHE A 10 11.16 -0.83 9.53
CA PHE A 10 10.98 -2.27 9.38
C PHE A 10 12.35 -2.97 9.31
N GLY A 11 12.60 -3.90 10.24
CA GLY A 11 13.93 -4.48 10.43
C GLY A 11 14.48 -5.25 9.21
N GLN A 12 13.61 -5.77 8.35
CA GLN A 12 14.00 -6.48 7.12
C GLN A 12 14.27 -5.53 5.95
N ASN A 13 13.57 -4.39 5.89
CA ASN A 13 13.72 -3.41 4.83
C ASN A 13 13.34 -2.01 5.33
N PRO A 14 14.30 -1.11 5.57
CA PRO A 14 14.02 0.21 6.13
C PRO A 14 13.24 1.14 5.18
N ASN A 15 13.11 0.77 3.90
CA ASN A 15 12.36 1.55 2.90
C ASN A 15 10.84 1.28 2.93
N VAL A 16 10.38 0.29 3.70
CA VAL A 16 8.95 -0.03 3.81
C VAL A 16 8.25 1.01 4.69
N LEU A 17 7.17 1.62 4.18
CA LEU A 17 6.41 2.65 4.91
C LEU A 17 5.26 2.08 5.76
N GLY A 18 4.77 0.90 5.39
CA GLY A 18 3.66 0.22 6.07
C GLY A 18 3.71 -1.29 5.88
N ILE A 19 3.07 -2.02 6.80
CA ILE A 19 2.84 -3.46 6.65
C ILE A 19 1.44 -3.83 7.14
N ALA A 20 0.76 -4.66 6.38
CA ALA A 20 -0.44 -5.35 6.81
C ALA A 20 -0.09 -6.67 7.50
N TYR A 21 -0.65 -6.88 8.69
CA TYR A 21 -0.60 -8.17 9.37
C TYR A 21 -1.95 -8.88 9.16
N TRP A 22 -1.97 -9.74 8.14
CA TRP A 22 -3.18 -10.42 7.68
C TRP A 22 -4.32 -9.43 7.40
N ASN A 23 -5.55 -9.81 7.73
CA ASN A 23 -6.76 -8.99 7.64
C ASN A 23 -7.17 -8.35 8.98
N THR A 24 -6.21 -8.11 9.89
CA THR A 24 -6.53 -7.71 11.27
C THR A 24 -5.90 -6.41 11.75
N SER A 25 -4.73 -6.06 11.23
CA SER A 25 -3.98 -4.88 11.68
C SER A 25 -2.99 -4.36 10.65
N VAL A 26 -2.59 -3.10 10.81
CA VAL A 26 -1.55 -2.44 10.03
C VAL A 26 -0.55 -1.76 10.97
N ALA A 27 0.73 -1.80 10.62
CA ALA A 27 1.74 -0.94 11.22
C ALA A 27 2.31 0.04 10.19
N PHE A 28 2.51 1.30 10.58
CA PHE A 28 3.11 2.35 9.78
C PHE A 28 4.42 2.83 10.42
N PHE A 29 5.43 3.07 9.59
CA PHE A 29 6.76 3.51 10.01
C PHE A 29 6.87 5.03 9.85
N GLY A 30 6.58 5.76 10.94
CA GLY A 30 6.40 7.21 10.93
C GLY A 30 7.65 8.01 10.56
N GLU A 31 8.83 7.53 10.95
CA GLU A 31 10.12 8.12 10.55
C GLU A 31 10.36 7.93 9.05
N THR A 32 10.16 6.72 8.52
CA THR A 32 10.27 6.43 7.08
C THR A 32 9.28 7.26 6.26
N ILE A 33 8.03 7.39 6.71
CA ILE A 33 7.02 8.26 6.08
C ILE A 33 7.48 9.73 6.09
N ALA A 34 8.00 10.22 7.21
CA ALA A 34 8.50 11.59 7.31
C ALA A 34 9.66 11.83 6.34
N ASN A 35 10.57 10.87 6.20
CA ASN A 35 11.72 10.94 5.29
C ASN A 35 11.31 10.87 3.81
N ALA A 36 10.24 10.14 3.48
CA ALA A 36 9.67 10.07 2.13
C ALA A 36 8.80 11.31 1.77
N SER A 37 8.58 12.20 2.72
CA SER A 37 7.74 13.39 2.57
C SER A 37 8.57 14.67 2.45
N GLY A 38 8.00 15.70 1.84
CA GLY A 38 8.63 17.01 1.78
C GLY A 38 7.69 18.10 1.26
N THR A 39 8.27 19.10 0.61
CA THR A 39 7.51 20.25 0.10
C THR A 39 7.32 20.14 -1.42
N PRO A 40 6.08 20.25 -1.93
CA PRO A 40 5.83 20.35 -3.36
C PRO A 40 6.52 21.57 -4.00
N PRO A 41 6.94 21.50 -5.28
CA PRO A 41 6.78 20.37 -6.21
C PRO A 41 7.92 19.34 -6.13
N THR A 42 8.91 19.55 -5.25
CA THR A 42 10.12 18.72 -5.18
C THR A 42 9.93 17.39 -4.48
N ALA A 43 8.88 17.26 -3.66
CA ALA A 43 8.52 16.04 -2.94
C ALA A 43 7.01 16.03 -2.63
N PRO A 44 6.39 14.86 -2.42
CA PRO A 44 5.00 14.76 -2.00
C PRO A 44 4.82 15.28 -0.57
N THR A 45 3.63 15.81 -0.26
CA THR A 45 3.32 16.20 1.12
C THR A 45 3.17 14.96 2.01
N ARG A 46 3.33 15.14 3.32
CA ARG A 46 3.17 14.05 4.29
C ARG A 46 1.78 13.42 4.23
N GLU A 47 0.74 14.23 4.10
CA GLU A 47 -0.64 13.76 4.00
C GLU A 47 -0.82 12.85 2.78
N LYS A 48 -0.11 13.14 1.69
CA LYS A 48 -0.18 12.39 0.44
C LYS A 48 0.53 11.04 0.56
N VAL A 49 1.71 11.01 1.16
CA VAL A 49 2.42 9.75 1.48
C VAL A 49 1.58 8.89 2.43
N GLU A 50 1.12 9.46 3.54
CA GLU A 50 0.27 8.76 4.52
C GLU A 50 -1.00 8.22 3.89
N SER A 51 -1.70 9.02 3.06
CA SER A 51 -2.93 8.60 2.40
C SER A 51 -2.69 7.44 1.44
N THR A 52 -1.60 7.49 0.65
CA THR A 52 -1.26 6.41 -0.28
C THR A 52 -0.97 5.11 0.46
N VAL A 53 -0.04 5.14 1.42
CA VAL A 53 0.37 3.95 2.19
C VAL A 53 -0.81 3.40 2.99
N PHE A 54 -1.58 4.26 3.65
CA PHE A 54 -2.78 3.86 4.38
C PHE A 54 -3.77 3.11 3.48
N ARG A 55 -4.08 3.65 2.30
CA ARG A 55 -5.05 3.02 1.38
C ARG A 55 -4.54 1.67 0.86
N HIS A 56 -3.23 1.54 0.61
CA HIS A 56 -2.60 0.28 0.22
C HIS A 56 -2.74 -0.80 1.32
N GLU A 57 -2.25 -0.52 2.52
CA GLU A 57 -2.30 -1.48 3.63
C GLU A 57 -3.72 -1.82 4.08
N PHE A 58 -4.62 -0.84 3.98
CA PHE A 58 -6.03 -1.05 4.24
C PHE A 58 -6.66 -1.96 3.17
N GLY A 59 -6.20 -1.89 1.91
CA GLY A 59 -6.58 -2.84 0.86
C GLY A 59 -6.27 -4.29 1.22
N HIS A 60 -5.06 -4.58 1.72
CA HIS A 60 -4.73 -5.91 2.25
C HIS A 60 -5.65 -6.32 3.40
N ASN A 61 -5.98 -5.38 4.31
CA ASN A 61 -6.90 -5.67 5.41
C ASN A 61 -8.32 -6.01 4.95
N MET A 62 -8.73 -5.45 3.82
CA MET A 62 -10.00 -5.77 3.15
C MET A 62 -9.94 -7.08 2.34
N GLY A 63 -8.83 -7.82 2.42
CA GLY A 63 -8.65 -9.14 1.83
C GLY A 63 -8.11 -9.15 0.40
N LEU A 64 -7.75 -7.99 -0.15
CA LEU A 64 -7.23 -7.89 -1.51
C LEU A 64 -5.93 -8.66 -1.67
N VAL A 65 -5.65 -9.04 -2.92
CA VAL A 65 -4.38 -9.65 -3.37
C VAL A 65 -3.95 -10.88 -2.55
N GLY A 66 -4.93 -11.63 -2.02
CA GLY A 66 -4.70 -12.94 -1.40
C GLY A 66 -4.42 -12.94 0.11
N ILE A 67 -4.41 -11.79 0.79
CA ILE A 67 -4.11 -11.68 2.24
C ILE A 67 -5.32 -11.96 3.16
N GLY A 68 -6.48 -12.29 2.59
CA GLY A 68 -7.64 -12.72 3.40
C GLY A 68 -8.72 -13.43 2.61
N THR A 69 -8.89 -13.06 1.34
CA THR A 69 -9.84 -13.69 0.43
C THR A 69 -9.14 -14.08 -0.86
N PRO A 70 -9.51 -15.22 -1.50
CA PRO A 70 -9.04 -15.54 -2.83
C PRO A 70 -9.46 -14.44 -3.81
N HIS A 71 -8.58 -14.08 -4.75
CA HIS A 71 -8.94 -13.23 -5.87
C HIS A 71 -9.97 -13.92 -6.77
N ILE A 72 -10.84 -13.15 -7.43
CA ILE A 72 -11.79 -13.67 -8.42
C ILE A 72 -11.06 -14.08 -9.70
N SER A 73 -10.01 -13.33 -10.06
CA SER A 73 -9.15 -13.59 -11.21
C SER A 73 -7.69 -13.33 -10.86
N SER A 74 -6.76 -13.98 -11.59
CA SER A 74 -5.34 -13.89 -11.29
C SER A 74 -4.78 -12.51 -11.64
N HIS A 75 -4.33 -11.78 -10.62
CA HIS A 75 -3.63 -10.50 -10.77
C HIS A 75 -2.53 -10.28 -9.73
N THR A 76 -2.06 -11.35 -9.07
CA THR A 76 -0.99 -11.26 -8.06
C THR A 76 0.38 -11.23 -8.73
N ASP A 77 1.29 -10.35 -8.28
CA ASP A 77 2.69 -10.32 -8.73
C ASP A 77 3.52 -11.41 -8.03
N HIS A 78 3.52 -12.61 -8.58
CA HIS A 78 4.32 -13.72 -8.05
C HIS A 78 5.85 -13.55 -8.16
N GLN A 79 6.35 -12.48 -8.82
CA GLN A 79 7.79 -12.25 -8.99
C GLN A 79 8.33 -11.19 -8.04
N ASN A 80 7.56 -10.14 -7.77
CA ASN A 80 8.02 -8.98 -6.97
C ASN A 80 7.21 -8.74 -5.69
N GLY A 81 6.17 -9.54 -5.42
CA GLY A 81 5.41 -9.45 -4.18
C GLY A 81 4.23 -10.41 -4.15
N GLU A 82 4.35 -11.53 -3.42
CA GLU A 82 3.34 -12.61 -3.34
C GLU A 82 1.97 -12.17 -2.83
N SER A 83 1.79 -10.89 -2.49
CA SER A 83 0.55 -10.31 -2.05
C SER A 83 0.32 -8.90 -2.59
N HIS A 84 0.74 -8.62 -3.82
CA HIS A 84 0.53 -7.34 -4.49
C HIS A 84 -0.11 -7.53 -5.85
N CYS A 85 -0.72 -6.48 -6.39
CA CYS A 85 -1.33 -6.49 -7.72
C CYS A 85 -0.25 -6.31 -8.79
N SER A 86 -0.35 -7.04 -9.89
CA SER A 86 0.57 -6.97 -11.03
C SER A 86 0.15 -5.94 -12.09
N THR A 87 -0.95 -5.22 -11.89
CA THR A 87 -1.43 -4.21 -12.84
C THR A 87 -0.73 -2.87 -12.63
N ASP A 88 -0.07 -2.37 -13.69
CA ASP A 88 0.62 -1.08 -13.72
C ASP A 88 -0.29 0.08 -13.30
N GLY A 89 0.15 0.87 -12.32
CA GLY A 89 -0.57 2.02 -11.78
C GLY A 89 -1.65 1.69 -10.75
N CYS A 90 -1.84 0.42 -10.39
CA CYS A 90 -2.79 0.03 -9.35
C CYS A 90 -2.29 0.45 -7.97
N LEU A 91 -3.19 0.93 -7.10
CA LEU A 91 -2.88 1.23 -5.70
C LEU A 91 -2.25 0.05 -4.95
N MET A 92 -2.50 -1.20 -5.36
CA MET A 92 -2.00 -2.41 -4.70
C MET A 92 -0.66 -2.93 -5.29
N GLU A 93 0.06 -2.15 -6.10
CA GLU A 93 1.36 -2.54 -6.65
C GLU A 93 2.49 -2.57 -5.59
N PRO A 94 3.50 -3.46 -5.76
CA PRO A 94 4.60 -3.60 -4.78
C PRO A 94 5.42 -2.33 -4.56
N ALA A 95 5.50 -1.42 -5.54
CA ALA A 95 6.32 -0.22 -5.41
C ALA A 95 5.75 0.76 -4.36
N ILE A 96 4.43 0.77 -4.17
CA ILE A 96 3.70 1.80 -3.41
C ILE A 96 4.02 1.78 -1.91
N GLU A 97 4.39 0.62 -1.37
CA GLU A 97 4.79 0.48 0.04
C GLU A 97 6.24 0.93 0.31
N THR A 98 6.97 1.42 -0.70
CA THR A 98 8.40 1.76 -0.60
C THR A 98 8.70 3.25 -0.77
N ALA A 99 9.70 3.77 -0.04
CA ALA A 99 10.07 5.19 -0.08
C ALA A 99 10.50 5.65 -1.50
N ASN A 100 11.09 4.73 -2.28
CA ASN A 100 11.56 4.98 -3.64
C ASN A 100 10.43 5.38 -4.60
N PHE A 101 9.21 4.87 -4.39
CA PHE A 101 8.04 5.28 -5.18
C PHE A 101 7.81 6.79 -5.06
N PHE A 102 7.97 7.33 -3.85
CA PHE A 102 7.69 8.73 -3.55
C PHE A 102 8.76 9.70 -4.05
N GLU A 103 9.98 9.24 -4.36
CA GLU A 103 11.03 10.08 -4.96
C GLU A 103 10.62 10.66 -6.32
N ASN A 104 9.81 9.92 -7.08
CA ASN A 104 9.34 10.32 -8.42
C ASN A 104 7.82 10.57 -8.46
N PHE A 105 7.14 10.54 -7.32
CA PHE A 105 5.70 10.66 -7.24
C PHE A 105 5.26 12.12 -7.10
N SER A 106 4.78 12.69 -8.21
CA SER A 106 4.14 14.02 -8.23
C SER A 106 2.64 13.97 -8.52
N GLY A 107 2.09 12.78 -8.82
CA GLY A 107 0.69 12.57 -9.23
C GLY A 107 -0.27 12.42 -8.05
N GLU A 108 -1.56 12.26 -8.31
CA GLU A 108 -2.57 11.96 -7.27
C GLU A 108 -2.39 10.54 -6.70
N VAL A 109 -2.94 10.30 -5.50
CA VAL A 109 -2.90 8.96 -4.89
C VAL A 109 -3.51 7.94 -5.86
N PRO A 110 -2.80 6.86 -6.23
CA PRO A 110 -3.31 5.87 -7.15
C PRO A 110 -4.67 5.31 -6.73
N GLU A 111 -5.45 4.88 -7.71
CA GLU A 111 -6.72 4.20 -7.49
C GLU A 111 -6.55 2.68 -7.57
N LEU A 112 -7.53 1.94 -7.05
CA LEU A 112 -7.57 0.50 -7.28
C LEU A 112 -7.86 0.25 -8.76
N ASP A 113 -7.09 -0.63 -9.38
CA ASP A 113 -7.44 -1.17 -10.70
C ASP A 113 -8.75 -1.98 -10.63
N GLN A 114 -9.40 -2.14 -11.78
CA GLN A 114 -10.66 -2.87 -11.93
C GLN A 114 -10.62 -4.28 -11.31
N LEU A 115 -9.50 -5.00 -11.42
CA LEU A 115 -9.39 -6.35 -10.84
C LEU A 115 -9.42 -6.33 -9.31
N CYS A 116 -8.78 -5.35 -8.68
CA CYS A 116 -8.85 -5.16 -7.22
C CYS A 116 -10.22 -4.63 -6.77
N ILE A 117 -10.90 -3.83 -7.60
CA ILE A 117 -12.27 -3.38 -7.34
C ILE A 117 -13.23 -4.57 -7.35
N GLU A 118 -13.09 -5.48 -8.30
CA GLU A 118 -13.91 -6.69 -8.39
C GLU A 118 -13.75 -7.56 -7.15
N ASP A 119 -12.52 -7.81 -6.72
CA ASP A 119 -12.23 -8.53 -5.47
C ASP A 119 -12.89 -7.83 -4.26
N LEU A 120 -12.76 -6.50 -4.16
CA LEU A 120 -13.37 -5.72 -3.08
C LEU A 120 -14.91 -5.86 -3.08
N GLN A 121 -15.53 -5.85 -4.26
CA GLN A 121 -16.98 -6.01 -4.43
C GLN A 121 -17.44 -7.43 -4.08
N ALA A 122 -16.68 -8.47 -4.44
CA ALA A 122 -16.96 -9.84 -4.00
C ALA A 122 -16.86 -10.01 -2.48
N ASN A 123 -16.01 -9.21 -1.83
CA ASN A 123 -15.92 -9.12 -0.37
C ASN A 123 -17.06 -8.28 0.27
N GLY A 124 -17.99 -7.77 -0.53
CA GLY A 124 -19.14 -6.98 -0.08
C GLY A 124 -18.92 -5.47 -0.05
N GLY A 125 -17.80 -4.98 -0.61
CA GLY A 125 -17.57 -3.56 -0.86
C GLY A 125 -18.57 -2.96 -1.85
N LYS A 126 -18.78 -1.64 -1.78
CA LYS A 126 -19.74 -0.88 -2.60
C LYS A 126 -19.12 0.37 -3.18
#